data_AF-A0A7X2N198-F1
#
_entry.id   AF-A0A7X2N198-F1
#
_cell.length_a   1.000
_cell.length_b   1.000
_cell.length_c   1.000
_cell.angle_alpha   90.00
_cell.angle_beta   90.00
_cell.angle_gamma   90.00
#
_symmetry.space_group_name_H-M   'P 1'
#
loop_
_entity.id
_entity.type
_entity.pdbx_description
1 polymer ?
#
loop_
_entity_poly.entity_id
_entity_poly.type
_entity_poly.pdbx_seq_one_letter_code
_entity_poly.pdbx_strand_id
1 'polypeptide(L)'
;MSEIKLVEMKSEKESYSDDDLYNISSWGVDMTFRELIAMYEEGDLLKPELQRKYVWNKNEASRFIDSILLGLPIPSIFLAKEKNGVQLIVDGYQRIMTVYDYVKGIFSQDNKVFKLSNQDNINPRWRNKAFMELTVEEQRRIRTTAIHAIIFEQKYPNNDTGMFQVFERINTGGRTLKPQEIRNCVYQGSFNSLLFELNQDKMWRNLIAKEEDARMADLELILRFFALKDLYSNNPDSTQINLVKYLNKYMGQVKDSSELEILDFKRVFTDAVCLLSNDIGKDVFRNLKKDSKKFTTKISPAIYDAVMIATALSLKENNNVHTSIEKYVELLENQEFIESTTQRTTNVENINKRINKAKAILFG
;
A
#
# COMPACT_ATOMS: atom_id res chain seq x y z
N MET A 1 1.58 -5.64 -15.71
CA MET A 1 1.14 -5.46 -14.32
C MET A 1 -0.22 -6.14 -14.18
N SER A 2 -0.31 -7.14 -13.31
CA SER A 2 -1.56 -7.81 -12.97
C SER A 2 -2.38 -6.92 -12.04
N GLU A 3 -3.66 -6.76 -12.34
CA GLU A 3 -4.64 -6.22 -11.40
C GLU A 3 -5.62 -7.34 -11.04
N ILE A 4 -5.76 -7.60 -9.75
CA ILE A 4 -6.73 -8.53 -9.18
C ILE A 4 -8.12 -7.97 -9.47
N LYS A 5 -8.97 -8.84 -9.99
CA LYS A 5 -10.34 -8.47 -10.36
C LYS A 5 -11.22 -8.55 -9.11
N LEU A 6 -11.36 -7.43 -8.40
CA LEU A 6 -12.31 -7.31 -7.30
C LEU A 6 -13.71 -6.89 -7.80
N VAL A 7 -14.75 -7.28 -7.05
CA VAL A 7 -16.09 -6.72 -7.19
C VAL A 7 -16.09 -5.30 -6.60
N GLU A 8 -16.58 -4.31 -7.35
CA GLU A 8 -16.69 -2.95 -6.84
C GLU A 8 -17.86 -2.83 -5.86
N MET A 9 -17.58 -2.29 -4.67
CA MET A 9 -18.57 -2.08 -3.61
C MET A 9 -18.87 -0.60 -3.46
N LYS A 10 -20.05 -0.15 -3.91
CA LYS A 10 -20.41 1.29 -3.94
C LYS A 10 -20.40 1.94 -2.54
N SER A 11 -20.80 1.21 -1.50
CA SER A 11 -20.81 1.66 -0.11
C SER A 11 -19.41 1.90 0.48
N GLU A 12 -18.36 1.36 -0.16
CA GLU A 12 -16.97 1.51 0.31
C GLU A 12 -16.25 2.68 -0.38
N LYS A 13 -16.92 3.41 -1.29
CA LYS A 13 -16.38 4.56 -2.03
C LYS A 13 -16.65 5.91 -1.35
N GLU A 14 -17.11 5.94 -0.10
CA GLU A 14 -17.39 7.21 0.60
C GLU A 14 -16.12 8.06 0.68
N SER A 15 -16.20 9.26 0.11
CA SER A 15 -15.09 10.20 0.00
C SER A 15 -14.59 10.63 1.37
N TYR A 16 -13.28 10.75 1.48
CA TYR A 16 -12.57 11.24 2.63
C TYR A 16 -12.79 12.76 2.83
N SER A 17 -13.56 13.15 3.84
CA SER A 17 -13.36 14.41 4.55
C SER A 17 -13.32 14.11 6.04
N ASP A 18 -12.15 14.24 6.66
CA ASP A 18 -12.13 14.48 8.10
C ASP A 18 -12.35 15.98 8.25
N ASP A 19 -13.46 16.35 8.89
CA ASP A 19 -13.76 17.73 9.27
C ASP A 19 -12.97 18.14 10.53
N ASP A 20 -12.09 17.27 11.03
CA ASP A 20 -11.14 17.59 12.09
C ASP A 20 -10.21 18.72 11.60
N LEU A 21 -10.06 19.76 12.44
CA LEU A 21 -9.14 20.86 12.21
C LEU A 21 -7.70 20.33 12.26
N TYR A 22 -7.18 19.87 11.14
CA TYR A 22 -5.79 19.49 11.00
C TYR A 22 -4.89 20.71 11.21
N ASN A 23 -3.98 20.60 12.18
CA ASN A 23 -2.89 21.55 12.30
C ASN A 23 -1.67 20.99 11.57
N ILE A 24 -1.66 21.17 10.24
CA ILE A 24 -0.52 20.84 9.39
C ILE A 24 0.28 22.11 9.18
N SER A 25 1.52 22.12 9.69
CA SER A 25 2.47 23.16 9.31
C SER A 25 3.19 22.73 8.04
N SER A 26 3.30 23.64 7.07
CA SER A 26 4.14 23.45 5.89
C SER A 26 5.07 24.63 5.71
N TRP A 27 6.28 24.36 5.23
CA TRP A 27 7.27 25.38 4.91
C TRP A 27 8.17 24.91 3.75
N GLY A 28 8.70 25.87 3.00
CA GLY A 28 9.63 25.61 1.91
C GLY A 28 11.08 25.69 2.37
N VAL A 29 11.92 24.78 1.90
CA VAL A 29 13.38 24.78 2.10
C VAL A 29 14.05 24.43 0.79
N ASP A 30 15.08 25.17 0.39
CA ASP A 30 15.91 24.80 -0.75
C ASP A 30 17.01 23.85 -0.26
N MET A 31 17.03 22.63 -0.79
CA MET A 31 17.99 21.58 -0.39
C MET A 31 18.85 21.22 -1.60
N THR A 32 20.17 21.14 -1.40
CA THR A 32 21.08 20.68 -2.46
C THR A 32 20.99 19.18 -2.64
N PHE A 33 21.26 18.69 -3.85
CA PHE A 33 21.34 17.24 -4.07
C PHE A 33 22.44 16.58 -3.22
N ARG A 34 23.50 17.29 -2.86
CA ARG A 34 24.50 16.78 -1.91
C ARG A 34 23.88 16.48 -0.54
N GLU A 35 23.09 17.41 -0.01
CA GLU A 35 22.42 17.24 1.30
C GLU A 35 21.40 16.10 1.23
N LEU A 36 20.57 16.07 0.18
CA LEU A 36 19.58 15.00 0.01
C LEU A 36 20.22 13.61 -0.11
N ILE A 37 21.36 13.50 -0.80
CA ILE A 37 22.13 12.25 -0.89
C ILE A 37 22.64 11.86 0.50
N ALA A 38 23.23 12.79 1.25
CA ALA A 38 23.75 12.51 2.59
C ALA A 38 22.63 12.04 3.54
N MET A 39 21.52 12.78 3.59
CA MET A 39 20.35 12.41 4.41
C MET A 39 19.80 11.02 4.05
N TYR A 40 19.79 10.66 2.77
CA TYR A 40 19.33 9.34 2.33
C TYR A 40 20.29 8.23 2.78
N GLU A 41 21.60 8.47 2.77
CA GLU A 41 22.59 7.49 3.24
C GLU A 41 22.64 7.35 4.76
N GLU A 42 22.35 8.44 5.47
CA GLU A 42 22.32 8.50 6.94
C GLU A 42 21.01 7.95 7.53
N GLY A 43 19.97 7.75 6.70
CA GLY A 43 18.66 7.25 7.12
C GLY A 43 17.69 8.36 7.57
N ASP A 44 18.08 9.63 7.41
CA ASP A 44 17.25 10.80 7.72
C ASP A 44 16.24 11.14 6.61
N LEU A 45 16.47 10.63 5.39
CA LEU A 45 15.54 10.73 4.28
C LEU A 45 15.15 9.33 3.79
N LEU A 46 13.93 8.91 4.07
CA LEU A 46 13.43 7.59 3.71
C LEU A 46 12.50 7.64 2.52
N LYS A 47 12.61 6.63 1.66
CA LYS A 47 11.61 6.38 0.62
C LYS A 47 10.39 5.68 1.22
N PRO A 48 9.16 5.95 0.75
CA PRO A 48 8.01 5.14 1.09
C PRO A 48 8.18 3.71 0.60
N GLU A 49 7.66 2.74 1.37
CA GLU A 49 7.69 1.33 0.99
C GLU A 49 7.00 1.03 -0.35
N LEU A 50 6.04 1.88 -0.78
CA LEU A 50 5.38 1.78 -2.07
C LEU A 50 6.34 1.95 -3.27
N GLN A 51 7.35 2.80 -3.14
CA GLN A 51 8.27 3.15 -4.23
C GLN A 51 9.51 2.25 -4.20
N ARG A 52 9.31 0.94 -3.99
CA ARG A 52 10.38 -0.07 -3.93
C ARG A 52 11.24 -0.12 -5.19
N LYS A 53 10.70 0.28 -6.36
CA LYS A 53 11.43 0.26 -7.63
C LYS A 53 11.45 1.64 -8.27
N TYR A 54 12.64 2.06 -8.64
CA TYR A 54 12.85 3.18 -9.55
C TYR A 54 12.19 2.86 -10.90
N VAL A 55 11.29 3.72 -11.39
CA VAL A 55 10.44 3.44 -12.57
C VAL A 55 10.82 4.23 -13.82
N TRP A 56 11.62 5.29 -13.69
CA TRP A 56 12.09 6.03 -14.85
C TRP A 56 13.01 5.15 -15.67
N ASN A 57 12.85 5.19 -16.99
CA ASN A 57 13.83 4.59 -17.87
C ASN A 57 15.08 5.48 -17.95
N LYS A 58 16.17 4.89 -18.47
CA LYS A 58 17.45 5.60 -18.64
C LYS A 58 17.33 6.94 -19.36
N ASN A 59 16.43 7.08 -20.34
CA ASN A 59 16.26 8.32 -21.10
C ASN A 59 15.59 9.42 -20.27
N GLU A 60 14.54 9.09 -19.52
CA GLU A 60 13.87 10.01 -18.58
C GLU A 60 14.85 10.48 -17.51
N ALA A 61 15.59 9.55 -16.91
CA ALA A 61 16.65 9.82 -15.94
C ALA A 61 17.73 10.75 -16.52
N SER A 62 18.20 10.44 -17.75
CA SER A 62 19.21 11.26 -18.42
C SER A 62 18.73 12.67 -18.72
N ARG A 63 17.46 12.83 -19.12
CA ARG A 63 16.86 14.14 -19.41
C ARG A 63 16.75 15.00 -18.16
N PHE A 64 16.55 14.39 -16.99
CA PHE A 64 16.56 15.11 -15.73
C PHE A 64 17.98 15.61 -15.37
N ILE A 65 19.01 14.78 -15.52
CA ILE A 65 20.40 15.21 -15.33
C ILE A 65 20.80 16.30 -16.34
N ASP A 66 20.38 16.16 -17.60
CA ASP A 66 20.58 17.16 -18.65
C ASP A 66 19.98 18.52 -18.26
N SER A 67 18.74 18.53 -17.75
CA SER A 67 18.08 19.73 -17.22
C SER A 67 18.89 20.41 -16.10
N ILE A 68 19.44 19.63 -15.16
CA ILE A 68 20.29 20.14 -14.07
C ILE A 68 21.57 20.77 -14.62
N LEU A 69 22.22 20.10 -15.58
CA LEU A 69 23.46 20.59 -16.19
C LEU A 69 23.23 21.86 -17.02
N LEU A 70 22.08 21.97 -17.69
CA LEU A 70 21.62 23.19 -18.38
C LEU A 70 21.22 24.33 -17.44
N GLY A 71 21.00 24.05 -16.15
CA GLY A 71 20.51 25.04 -15.18
C GLY A 71 19.04 25.39 -15.36
N LEU A 72 18.24 24.47 -15.91
CA LEU A 72 16.80 24.64 -16.04
C LEU A 72 16.11 24.51 -14.67
N PRO A 73 14.96 25.19 -14.47
CA PRO A 73 14.19 25.03 -13.24
C PRO A 73 13.68 23.58 -13.11
N ILE A 74 13.83 23.03 -11.91
CA ILE A 74 13.36 21.69 -11.55
C ILE A 74 12.11 21.81 -10.67
N PRO A 75 11.09 20.96 -10.85
CA PRO A 75 9.90 21.02 -10.01
C PRO A 75 10.24 20.75 -8.54
N SER A 76 9.39 21.24 -7.63
CA SER A 76 9.55 21.04 -6.18
C SER A 76 9.31 19.59 -5.76
N ILE A 77 9.91 19.18 -4.66
CA ILE A 77 9.64 17.89 -3.99
C ILE A 77 8.79 18.11 -2.75
N PHE A 78 8.14 17.04 -2.29
CA PHE A 78 7.34 17.06 -1.08
C PHE A 78 7.91 16.06 -0.08
N LEU A 79 8.14 16.52 1.14
CA LEU A 79 8.70 15.72 2.22
C LEU A 79 7.76 15.77 3.44
N ALA A 80 7.57 14.63 4.05
CA ALA A 80 6.77 14.43 5.24
C ALA A 80 7.71 14.30 6.44
N LYS A 81 7.67 15.23 7.40
CA LYS A 81 8.52 15.15 8.59
C LYS A 81 7.83 14.31 9.67
N GLU A 82 8.47 13.22 10.05
CA GLU A 82 8.05 12.36 11.15
C GLU A 82 8.48 12.94 12.51
N LYS A 83 7.84 12.49 13.59
CA LYS A 83 8.09 12.99 14.96
C LYS A 83 9.52 12.73 15.44
N ASN A 84 10.17 11.68 14.94
CA ASN A 84 11.56 11.35 15.25
C ASN A 84 12.57 12.21 14.46
N GLY A 85 12.11 13.12 13.60
CA GLY A 85 12.94 14.02 12.79
C GLY A 85 13.25 13.50 11.39
N VAL A 86 13.01 12.22 11.11
CA VAL A 86 13.19 11.61 9.78
C VAL A 86 12.19 12.21 8.79
N GLN A 87 12.61 12.34 7.54
CA GLN A 87 11.78 12.85 6.45
C GLN A 87 11.42 11.72 5.48
N LEU A 88 10.13 11.54 5.22
CA LEU A 88 9.62 10.62 4.23
C LEU A 88 9.43 11.33 2.89
N ILE A 89 9.95 10.76 1.81
CA ILE A 89 9.77 11.30 0.46
C ILE A 89 8.33 11.06 0.00
N VAL A 90 7.54 12.13 -0.14
CA VAL A 90 6.12 12.03 -0.54
C VAL A 90 6.01 12.07 -2.06
N ASP A 91 6.76 12.99 -2.67
CA ASP A 91 6.91 13.15 -4.10
C ASP A 91 8.36 13.56 -4.42
N GLY A 92 8.85 13.17 -5.60
CA GLY A 92 10.20 13.49 -6.05
C GLY A 92 11.24 12.40 -5.90
N TYR A 93 10.85 11.20 -5.47
CA TYR A 93 11.75 10.06 -5.32
C TYR A 93 12.58 9.77 -6.58
N GLN A 94 11.94 9.75 -7.76
CA GLN A 94 12.66 9.48 -9.02
C GLN A 94 13.70 10.57 -9.29
N ARG A 95 13.43 11.84 -8.97
CA ARG A 95 14.37 12.95 -9.14
C ARG A 95 15.57 12.81 -8.20
N ILE A 96 15.30 12.58 -6.91
CA ILE A 96 16.34 12.40 -5.87
C ILE A 96 17.22 11.20 -6.22
N MET A 97 16.61 10.05 -6.51
CA MET A 97 17.33 8.83 -6.83
C MET A 97 18.07 8.89 -8.16
N THR A 98 17.57 9.63 -9.16
CA THR A 98 18.31 9.81 -10.42
C THR A 98 19.66 10.47 -10.16
N VAL A 99 19.68 11.51 -9.32
CA VAL A 99 20.93 12.21 -8.99
C VAL A 99 21.81 11.37 -8.07
N TYR A 100 21.22 10.68 -7.09
CA TYR A 100 21.92 9.70 -6.26
C TYR A 100 22.64 8.65 -7.11
N ASP A 101 21.90 7.95 -7.98
CA ASP A 101 22.40 6.90 -8.86
C ASP A 101 23.50 7.43 -9.79
N TYR A 102 23.32 8.61 -10.37
CA TYR A 102 24.29 9.18 -11.29
C TYR A 102 25.59 9.54 -10.55
N VAL A 103 25.49 10.17 -9.37
CA VAL A 103 26.64 10.53 -8.54
C VAL A 103 27.37 9.29 -8.00
N LYS A 104 26.63 8.26 -7.59
CA LYS A 104 27.20 6.98 -7.12
C LYS A 104 27.68 6.09 -8.27
N GLY A 105 27.26 6.40 -9.50
CA GLY A 105 27.70 5.77 -10.74
C GLY A 105 26.97 4.48 -11.10
N ILE A 106 25.99 4.02 -10.31
CA ILE A 106 25.23 2.80 -10.56
C ILE A 106 23.75 3.15 -10.69
N PHE A 107 23.12 2.67 -11.76
CA PHE A 107 21.70 2.93 -12.03
C PHE A 107 20.81 1.89 -11.36
N SER A 108 19.91 2.32 -10.48
CA SER A 108 19.05 1.46 -9.68
C SER A 108 18.11 0.57 -10.50
N GLN A 109 17.85 0.90 -11.78
CA GLN A 109 16.97 0.11 -12.64
C GLN A 109 17.61 -1.20 -13.11
N ASP A 110 18.90 -1.20 -13.42
CA ASP A 110 19.59 -2.35 -14.03
C ASP A 110 20.94 -2.72 -13.38
N ASN A 111 21.32 -2.02 -12.31
CA ASN A 111 22.58 -2.17 -11.58
C ASN A 111 23.84 -2.03 -12.46
N LYS A 112 23.76 -1.27 -13.56
CA LYS A 112 24.91 -0.99 -14.43
C LYS A 112 25.44 0.42 -14.22
N VAL A 113 26.62 0.68 -14.80
CA VAL A 113 27.20 2.03 -14.80
C VAL A 113 26.24 3.03 -15.42
N PHE A 114 25.88 4.06 -14.67
CA PHE A 114 24.97 5.09 -15.13
C PHE A 114 25.69 6.09 -16.03
N LYS A 115 25.64 5.83 -17.35
CA LYS A 115 26.02 6.79 -18.40
C LYS A 115 24.77 7.46 -18.96
N LEU A 116 24.82 8.74 -19.31
CA LEU A 116 23.69 9.43 -19.92
C LEU A 116 23.32 8.82 -21.29
N SER A 117 22.03 8.86 -21.62
CA SER A 117 21.46 8.36 -22.86
C SER A 117 22.09 9.03 -24.09
N ASN A 118 22.21 8.29 -25.19
CA ASN A 118 22.70 8.81 -26.48
C ASN A 118 21.59 9.32 -27.40
N GLN A 119 20.42 9.62 -26.86
CA GLN A 119 19.27 10.09 -27.62
C GLN A 119 19.39 11.58 -27.94
N ASP A 120 18.70 12.03 -28.98
CA ASP A 120 18.85 13.39 -29.50
C ASP A 120 18.33 14.49 -28.56
N ASN A 121 17.43 14.11 -27.65
CA ASN A 121 16.88 14.97 -26.62
C ASN A 121 17.83 15.21 -25.42
N ILE A 122 19.06 14.68 -25.47
CA ILE A 122 20.13 14.95 -24.50
C ILE A 122 21.21 15.79 -25.18
N ASN A 123 21.79 16.75 -24.47
CA ASN A 123 22.85 17.60 -25.02
C ASN A 123 24.05 16.74 -25.49
N PRO A 124 24.52 16.91 -26.74
CA PRO A 124 25.65 16.14 -27.29
C PRO A 124 26.91 16.13 -26.41
N ARG A 125 27.13 17.21 -25.63
CA ARG A 125 28.27 17.35 -24.71
C ARG A 125 28.33 16.25 -23.64
N TRP A 126 27.17 15.70 -23.24
CA TRP A 126 27.06 14.79 -22.09
C TRP A 126 26.58 13.38 -22.46
N ARG A 127 26.17 13.13 -23.72
CA ARG A 127 25.76 11.79 -24.18
C ARG A 127 26.83 10.74 -23.86
N ASN A 128 26.40 9.58 -23.37
CA ASN A 128 27.24 8.45 -22.98
C ASN A 128 28.27 8.71 -21.87
N LYS A 129 28.27 9.89 -21.23
CA LYS A 129 29.16 10.18 -20.10
C LYS A 129 28.54 9.70 -18.79
N ALA A 130 29.36 9.08 -17.97
CA ALA A 130 29.13 8.85 -16.56
C ALA A 130 29.53 10.10 -15.76
N PHE A 131 29.10 10.17 -14.50
CA PHE A 131 29.42 11.30 -13.62
C PHE A 131 30.92 11.61 -13.53
N MET A 132 31.76 10.58 -13.45
CA MET A 132 33.22 10.73 -13.38
C MET A 132 33.86 11.22 -14.70
N GLU A 133 33.14 11.13 -15.83
CA GLU A 133 33.59 11.59 -17.14
C GLU A 133 33.19 13.07 -17.42
N LEU A 134 32.48 13.71 -16.47
CA LEU A 134 32.14 15.13 -16.51
C LEU A 134 33.28 16.00 -15.97
N THR A 135 33.30 17.29 -16.35
CA THR A 135 34.27 18.24 -15.78
C THR A 135 34.01 18.48 -14.29
N VAL A 136 35.01 18.96 -13.55
CA VAL A 136 34.89 19.23 -12.11
C VAL A 136 33.77 20.25 -11.85
N GLU A 137 33.60 21.24 -12.73
CA GLU A 137 32.55 22.25 -12.65
C GLU A 137 31.16 21.63 -12.84
N GLU A 138 31.01 20.71 -13.79
CA GLU A 138 29.75 20.00 -14.06
C GLU A 138 29.37 19.08 -12.90
N GLN A 139 30.33 18.32 -12.37
CA GLN A 139 30.13 17.49 -11.19
C GLN A 139 29.79 18.32 -9.96
N ARG A 140 30.39 19.52 -9.82
CA ARG A 140 30.05 20.46 -8.75
C ARG A 140 28.62 20.96 -8.93
N ARG A 141 28.26 21.40 -10.14
CA ARG A 141 26.91 21.88 -10.49
C ARG A 141 25.84 20.86 -10.09
N ILE A 142 25.95 19.61 -10.51
CA ILE A 142 24.97 18.56 -10.18
C ILE A 142 24.78 18.44 -8.66
N ARG A 143 25.88 18.42 -7.90
CA ARG A 143 25.83 18.26 -6.43
C ARG A 143 25.28 19.48 -5.71
N THR A 144 25.51 20.69 -6.21
CA THR A 144 25.14 21.94 -5.55
C THR A 144 23.85 22.55 -6.06
N THR A 145 23.26 22.03 -7.14
CA THR A 145 21.92 22.44 -7.57
C THR A 145 20.94 22.17 -6.43
N ALA A 146 20.20 23.20 -6.05
CA ALA A 146 19.16 23.11 -5.04
C ALA A 146 17.81 22.78 -5.69
N ILE A 147 17.05 21.92 -5.03
CA ILE A 147 15.66 21.62 -5.33
C ILE A 147 14.79 22.18 -4.21
N HIS A 148 13.70 22.84 -4.58
CA HIS A 148 12.76 23.35 -3.59
C HIS A 148 11.99 22.20 -2.96
N ALA A 149 12.10 22.03 -1.64
CA ALA A 149 11.39 21.03 -0.87
C ALA A 149 10.28 21.69 -0.05
N ILE A 150 9.05 21.22 -0.22
CA ILE A 150 7.93 21.58 0.63
C ILE A 150 7.83 20.51 1.72
N ILE A 151 8.20 20.89 2.93
CA ILE A 151 8.15 20.01 4.09
C ILE A 151 6.84 20.23 4.82
N PHE A 152 6.14 19.15 5.17
CA PHE A 152 4.94 19.22 5.98
C PHE A 152 5.03 18.31 7.21
N GLU A 153 4.46 18.79 8.31
CA GLU A 153 4.45 18.14 9.61
C GLU A 153 3.04 18.26 10.20
N GLN A 154 2.45 17.13 10.59
CA GLN A 154 1.19 17.11 11.32
C GLN A 154 1.45 17.34 12.81
N LYS A 155 1.01 18.50 13.34
CA LYS A 155 1.10 18.82 14.76
C LYS A 155 -0.08 18.29 15.57
N TYR A 156 -1.26 18.21 14.95
CA TYR A 156 -2.48 17.69 15.58
C TYR A 156 -3.45 17.13 14.51
N PRO A 157 -4.21 16.06 14.80
CA PRO A 157 -4.12 15.18 15.99
C PRO A 157 -2.81 14.39 16.04
N ASN A 158 -2.50 13.77 17.18
CA ASN A 158 -1.27 12.97 17.39
C ASN A 158 -1.31 11.60 16.68
N ASN A 159 -1.89 11.54 15.48
CA ASN A 159 -1.94 10.40 14.57
C ASN A 159 -1.39 10.84 13.20
N ASP A 160 -1.37 9.94 12.20
CA ASP A 160 -0.83 10.26 10.87
C ASP A 160 -1.95 10.51 9.82
N THR A 161 -3.18 10.84 10.25
CA THR A 161 -4.32 10.99 9.31
C THR A 161 -4.23 12.23 8.42
N GLY A 162 -3.71 13.34 8.93
CA GLY A 162 -3.46 14.55 8.14
C GLY A 162 -2.41 14.34 7.07
N MET A 163 -1.39 13.51 7.35
CA MET A 163 -0.42 13.08 6.34
C MET A 163 -1.13 12.37 5.18
N PHE A 164 -2.04 11.45 5.48
CA PHE A 164 -2.85 10.76 4.46
C PHE A 164 -3.63 11.73 3.55
N GLN A 165 -4.24 12.80 4.09
CA GLN A 165 -4.90 13.86 3.28
C GLN A 165 -3.94 14.56 2.34
N VAL A 166 -2.77 14.93 2.85
CA VAL A 166 -1.77 15.65 2.07
C VAL A 166 -1.29 14.76 0.92
N PHE A 167 -1.01 13.49 1.19
CA PHE A 167 -0.67 12.50 0.15
C PHE A 167 -1.78 12.35 -0.89
N GLU A 168 -3.05 12.22 -0.48
CA GLU A 168 -4.17 12.06 -1.43
C GLU A 168 -4.31 13.28 -2.34
N ARG A 169 -4.17 14.50 -1.79
CA ARG A 169 -4.37 15.75 -2.52
C ARG A 169 -3.20 16.14 -3.42
N ILE A 170 -1.95 15.93 -2.99
CA ILE A 170 -0.77 16.24 -3.82
C ILE A 170 -0.72 15.35 -5.06
N ASN A 171 -1.12 14.08 -4.93
CA ASN A 171 -1.08 13.11 -6.03
C ASN A 171 -2.23 13.26 -7.05
N THR A 172 -3.00 14.36 -7.01
CA THR A 172 -4.11 14.61 -7.94
C THR A 172 -3.67 15.10 -9.33
N GLY A 173 -2.46 15.63 -9.48
CA GLY A 173 -1.92 16.08 -10.79
C GLY A 173 -1.36 14.96 -11.68
N GLY A 174 -1.22 13.73 -11.15
CA GLY A 174 -0.64 12.56 -11.84
C GLY A 174 -1.51 11.30 -11.68
N ARG A 175 -0.89 10.11 -11.69
CA ARG A 175 -1.62 8.86 -11.39
C ARG A 175 -2.02 8.87 -9.91
N THR A 176 -3.31 9.08 -9.63
CA THR A 176 -3.85 9.06 -8.26
C THR A 176 -3.53 7.73 -7.57
N LEU A 177 -2.86 7.81 -6.42
CA LEU A 177 -2.60 6.66 -5.55
C LEU A 177 -3.91 6.17 -4.93
N LYS A 178 -4.11 4.85 -4.85
CA LYS A 178 -5.24 4.25 -4.11
C LYS A 178 -5.02 4.41 -2.60
N PRO A 179 -6.09 4.33 -1.78
CA PRO A 179 -5.96 4.41 -0.32
C PRO A 179 -4.90 3.48 0.26
N GLN A 180 -4.84 2.21 -0.15
CA GLN A 180 -3.81 1.29 0.34
C GLN A 180 -2.38 1.69 -0.06
N GLU A 181 -2.19 2.25 -1.26
CA GLU A 181 -0.90 2.78 -1.70
C GLU A 181 -0.44 3.93 -0.77
N ILE A 182 -1.37 4.79 -0.35
CA ILE A 182 -1.10 5.86 0.63
C ILE A 182 -0.82 5.29 2.03
N ARG A 183 -1.60 4.30 2.50
CA ARG A 183 -1.38 3.67 3.83
C ARG A 183 0.03 3.12 3.97
N ASN A 184 0.54 2.46 2.93
CA ASN A 184 1.89 1.90 2.94
C ASN A 184 2.99 2.97 2.97
N CYS A 185 2.70 4.20 2.55
CA CYS A 185 3.63 5.33 2.66
C CYS A 185 3.62 5.95 4.05
N VAL A 186 2.43 6.11 4.63
CA VAL A 186 2.18 6.84 5.87
C VAL A 186 2.45 5.97 7.11
N TYR A 187 1.96 4.74 7.10
CA TYR A 187 2.00 3.83 8.26
C TYR A 187 3.10 2.78 8.11
N GLN A 188 4.35 3.23 7.94
CA GLN A 188 5.51 2.33 7.89
C GLN A 188 5.79 1.73 9.27
N GLY A 189 6.20 0.46 9.32
CA GLY A 189 6.47 -0.24 10.58
C GLY A 189 6.45 -1.76 10.45
N SER A 190 6.54 -2.44 11.58
CA SER A 190 6.58 -3.91 11.65
C SER A 190 5.32 -4.55 11.06
N PHE A 191 4.16 -3.95 11.31
CA PHE A 191 2.89 -4.48 10.78
C PHE A 191 2.75 -4.28 9.26
N ASN A 192 3.17 -3.13 8.73
CA ASN A 192 3.18 -2.90 7.28
C ASN A 192 4.13 -3.89 6.57
N SER A 193 5.30 -4.13 7.17
CA SER A 193 6.25 -5.15 6.70
C SER A 193 5.62 -6.55 6.68
N LEU A 194 4.86 -6.90 7.72
CA LEU A 194 4.12 -8.17 7.79
C LEU A 194 3.08 -8.28 6.67
N LEU A 195 2.36 -7.21 6.31
CA LEU A 195 1.39 -7.27 5.20
C LEU A 195 2.08 -7.69 3.90
N PHE A 196 3.27 -7.14 3.60
CA PHE A 196 4.06 -7.55 2.43
C PHE A 196 4.55 -8.99 2.53
N GLU A 197 4.99 -9.44 3.71
CA GLU A 197 5.42 -10.81 3.93
C GLU A 197 4.28 -11.80 3.68
N LEU A 198 3.11 -11.56 4.28
CA LEU A 198 1.91 -12.38 4.08
C LEU A 198 1.45 -12.37 2.62
N ASN A 199 1.64 -11.26 1.91
CA ASN A 199 1.30 -11.18 0.49
C ASN A 199 2.13 -12.12 -0.38
N GLN A 200 3.33 -12.48 0.05
CA GLN A 200 4.23 -13.41 -0.65
C GLN A 200 3.99 -14.88 -0.29
N ASP A 201 3.09 -15.16 0.66
CA ASP A 201 2.75 -16.53 1.00
C ASP A 201 2.16 -17.29 -0.20
N LYS A 202 2.66 -18.50 -0.44
CA LYS A 202 2.31 -19.29 -1.64
C LYS A 202 0.86 -19.75 -1.63
N MET A 203 0.32 -20.13 -0.47
CA MET A 203 -1.07 -20.56 -0.35
C MET A 203 -2.00 -19.37 -0.57
N TRP A 204 -1.67 -18.22 0.03
CA TRP A 204 -2.35 -16.96 -0.22
C TRP A 204 -2.36 -16.63 -1.71
N ARG A 205 -1.20 -16.56 -2.38
CA ARG A 205 -1.12 -16.29 -3.84
C ARG A 205 -1.95 -17.25 -4.68
N ASN A 206 -2.06 -18.52 -4.30
CA ASN A 206 -2.89 -19.48 -5.03
C ASN A 206 -4.40 -19.19 -4.94
N LEU A 207 -4.88 -18.55 -3.86
CA LEU A 207 -6.28 -18.21 -3.66
C LEU A 207 -6.70 -16.93 -4.43
N ILE A 208 -5.80 -15.93 -4.48
CA ILE A 208 -6.12 -14.58 -4.99
C ILE A 208 -5.63 -14.41 -6.43
N ALA A 209 -4.31 -14.44 -6.59
CA ALA A 209 -3.59 -14.31 -7.86
C ALA A 209 -2.11 -14.68 -7.65
N LYS A 210 -1.49 -15.27 -8.68
CA LYS A 210 -0.08 -15.70 -8.63
C LYS A 210 0.90 -14.53 -8.45
N GLU A 211 0.60 -13.41 -9.09
CA GLU A 211 1.43 -12.20 -9.08
C GLU A 211 0.85 -11.16 -8.12
N GLU A 212 1.71 -10.37 -7.51
CA GLU A 212 1.31 -9.23 -6.67
C GLU A 212 0.52 -8.18 -7.46
N ASP A 213 -0.47 -7.57 -6.81
CA ASP A 213 -1.26 -6.50 -7.40
C ASP A 213 -0.48 -5.20 -7.38
N ALA A 214 -0.25 -4.60 -8.56
CA ALA A 214 0.50 -3.35 -8.67
C ALA A 214 -0.18 -2.14 -8.01
N ARG A 215 -1.46 -2.26 -7.66
CA ARG A 215 -2.28 -1.27 -6.94
C ARG A 215 -2.63 -1.72 -5.52
N MET A 216 -2.00 -2.78 -5.02
CA MET A 216 -2.06 -3.25 -3.64
C MET A 216 -3.45 -3.66 -3.15
N ALA A 217 -4.31 -4.07 -4.08
CA ALA A 217 -5.63 -4.58 -3.75
C ALA A 217 -5.56 -5.87 -2.88
N ASP A 218 -4.51 -6.66 -3.06
CA ASP A 218 -4.20 -7.82 -2.24
C ASP A 218 -3.77 -7.46 -0.81
N LEU A 219 -2.89 -6.48 -0.65
CA LEU A 219 -2.49 -5.98 0.67
C LEU A 219 -3.69 -5.40 1.43
N GLU A 220 -4.60 -4.71 0.74
CA GLU A 220 -5.82 -4.22 1.37
C GLU A 220 -6.71 -5.37 1.87
N LEU A 221 -6.82 -6.50 1.15
CA LEU A 221 -7.55 -7.67 1.66
C LEU A 221 -6.91 -8.22 2.95
N ILE A 222 -5.58 -8.34 3.01
CA ILE A 222 -4.88 -8.78 4.23
C ILE A 222 -5.18 -7.81 5.39
N LEU A 223 -5.07 -6.50 5.15
CA LEU A 223 -5.37 -5.47 6.13
C LEU A 223 -6.84 -5.54 6.60
N ARG A 224 -7.79 -5.72 5.68
CA ARG A 224 -9.22 -5.84 5.98
C ARG A 224 -9.50 -7.00 6.93
N PHE A 225 -8.82 -8.14 6.74
CA PHE A 225 -8.98 -9.29 7.63
C PHE A 225 -8.67 -8.92 9.08
N PHE A 226 -7.51 -8.32 9.33
CA PHE A 226 -7.10 -7.95 10.70
C PHE A 226 -8.01 -6.87 11.28
N ALA A 227 -8.27 -5.81 10.52
CA ALA A 227 -9.08 -4.69 10.98
C ALA A 227 -10.54 -5.11 11.26
N LEU A 228 -11.18 -5.85 10.35
CA LEU A 228 -12.58 -6.23 10.55
C LEU A 228 -12.75 -7.36 11.57
N LYS A 229 -11.72 -8.20 11.79
CA LYS A 229 -11.68 -9.14 12.92
C LYS A 229 -11.62 -8.40 14.27
N ASP A 230 -10.84 -7.33 14.35
CA ASP A 230 -10.82 -6.44 15.52
C ASP A 230 -12.18 -5.77 15.73
N LEU A 231 -12.79 -5.25 14.66
CA LEU A 231 -14.13 -4.67 14.70
C LEU A 231 -15.17 -5.65 15.24
N TYR A 232 -15.18 -6.89 14.73
CA TYR A 232 -16.10 -7.94 15.18
C TYR A 232 -15.91 -8.26 16.66
N SER A 233 -14.66 -8.29 17.13
CA SER A 233 -14.32 -8.62 18.52
C SER A 233 -14.70 -7.51 19.50
N ASN A 234 -14.53 -6.25 19.09
CA ASN A 234 -14.80 -5.08 19.93
C ASN A 234 -16.25 -4.56 19.82
N ASN A 235 -16.97 -4.94 18.77
CA ASN A 235 -18.36 -4.61 18.46
C ASN A 235 -18.75 -3.15 18.80
N PRO A 236 -18.23 -2.17 18.04
CA PRO A 236 -18.41 -0.75 18.37
C PRO A 236 -19.88 -0.33 18.30
N ASP A 237 -20.25 0.67 19.12
CA ASP A 237 -21.62 1.22 19.16
C ASP A 237 -22.08 1.89 17.86
N SER A 238 -21.16 2.16 16.92
CA SER A 238 -21.47 2.76 15.63
C SER A 238 -22.27 1.82 14.74
N THR A 239 -23.35 2.31 14.12
CA THR A 239 -24.19 1.54 13.20
C THR A 239 -23.53 1.26 11.85
N GLN A 240 -22.67 2.17 11.39
CA GLN A 240 -21.95 2.10 10.11
C GLN A 240 -20.51 2.59 10.29
N ILE A 241 -19.58 1.97 9.55
CA ILE A 241 -18.20 2.44 9.46
C ILE A 241 -17.93 3.12 8.11
N ASN A 242 -17.02 4.10 8.12
CA ASN A 242 -16.27 4.44 6.92
C ASN A 242 -15.04 3.52 6.86
N LEU A 243 -15.01 2.62 5.88
CA LEU A 243 -13.97 1.61 5.80
C LEU A 243 -12.57 2.23 5.68
N VAL A 244 -12.40 3.26 4.84
CA VAL A 244 -11.10 3.92 4.64
C VAL A 244 -10.57 4.47 5.97
N LYS A 245 -11.42 5.19 6.73
CA LYS A 245 -11.09 5.73 8.05
C LYS A 245 -10.75 4.63 9.05
N TYR A 246 -11.52 3.54 9.04
CA TYR A 246 -11.30 2.41 9.94
C TYR A 246 -9.97 1.70 9.67
N LEU A 247 -9.65 1.43 8.39
CA LEU A 247 -8.36 0.82 8.00
C LEU A 247 -7.17 1.75 8.32
N ASN A 248 -7.30 3.06 8.11
CA ASN A 248 -6.27 4.04 8.47
C ASN A 248 -6.03 4.06 9.99
N LYS A 249 -7.11 4.10 10.78
CA LYS A 249 -7.03 4.05 12.24
C LYS A 249 -6.35 2.76 12.71
N TYR A 250 -6.74 1.62 12.13
CA TYR A 250 -6.16 0.32 12.48
C TYR A 250 -4.65 0.30 12.18
N MET A 251 -4.22 0.69 10.97
CA MET A 251 -2.80 0.78 10.61
C MET A 251 -2.00 1.66 11.58
N GLY A 252 -2.55 2.80 12.00
CA GLY A 252 -1.90 3.67 12.98
C GLY A 252 -1.80 3.06 14.37
N GLN A 253 -2.77 2.22 14.78
CA GLN A 253 -2.78 1.56 16.09
C GLN A 253 -1.76 0.42 16.18
N VAL A 254 -1.58 -0.35 15.11
CA VAL A 254 -0.68 -1.52 15.07
C VAL A 254 0.64 -1.26 14.33
N LYS A 255 0.94 0.00 13.98
CA LYS A 255 2.12 0.42 13.19
C LYS A 255 3.42 -0.25 13.69
N ASP A 256 3.65 -0.13 14.99
CA ASP A 256 4.87 -0.59 15.68
C ASP A 256 4.59 -1.77 16.62
N SER A 257 3.78 -2.73 16.18
CA SER A 257 3.52 -3.97 16.93
C SER A 257 4.80 -4.72 17.28
N SER A 258 4.83 -5.31 18.47
CA SER A 258 5.93 -6.12 18.99
C SER A 258 6.13 -7.41 18.19
N GLU A 259 7.32 -8.01 18.29
CA GLU A 259 7.64 -9.26 17.59
C GLU A 259 6.64 -10.39 17.92
N LEU A 260 6.20 -10.48 19.18
CA LEU A 260 5.19 -11.47 19.60
C LEU A 260 3.82 -11.24 18.94
N GLU A 261 3.38 -9.98 18.84
CA GLU A 261 2.14 -9.62 18.15
C GLU A 261 2.23 -9.91 16.65
N ILE A 262 3.37 -9.60 16.02
CA ILE A 262 3.62 -9.89 14.60
C ILE A 262 3.58 -11.40 14.33
N LEU A 263 4.19 -12.21 15.20
CA LEU A 263 4.12 -13.67 15.10
C LEU A 263 2.70 -14.21 15.24
N ASP A 264 1.90 -13.65 16.16
CA ASP A 264 0.49 -14.04 16.33
C ASP A 264 -0.35 -13.65 15.10
N PHE A 265 -0.20 -12.41 14.61
CA PHE A 265 -0.89 -11.97 13.39
C PHE A 265 -0.55 -12.87 12.20
N LYS A 266 0.74 -13.18 12.02
CA LYS A 266 1.22 -14.07 10.97
C LYS A 266 0.54 -15.43 11.06
N ARG A 267 0.62 -16.08 12.24
CA ARG A 267 0.03 -17.39 12.50
C ARG A 267 -1.47 -17.41 12.21
N VAL A 268 -2.22 -16.47 12.79
CA VAL A 268 -3.68 -16.40 12.65
C VAL A 268 -4.11 -16.26 11.19
N PHE A 269 -3.38 -15.48 10.40
CA PHE A 269 -3.64 -15.35 8.97
C PHE A 269 -3.26 -16.61 8.19
N THR A 270 -2.05 -17.14 8.40
CA THR A 270 -1.55 -18.30 7.65
C THR A 270 -2.36 -19.56 7.92
N ASP A 271 -2.83 -19.77 9.16
CA ASP A 271 -3.65 -20.93 9.53
C ASP A 271 -5.01 -20.88 8.82
N ALA A 272 -5.65 -19.70 8.79
CA ALA A 272 -6.92 -19.52 8.08
C ALA A 272 -6.77 -19.72 6.56
N VAL A 273 -5.72 -19.16 5.96
CA VAL A 273 -5.41 -19.35 4.53
C VAL A 273 -5.13 -20.83 4.22
N CYS A 274 -4.35 -21.51 5.07
CA CYS A 274 -4.01 -22.92 4.90
C CYS A 274 -5.27 -23.80 4.87
N LEU A 275 -6.17 -23.63 5.85
CA LEU A 275 -7.43 -24.37 5.91
C LEU A 275 -8.27 -24.14 4.66
N LEU A 276 -8.53 -22.88 4.29
CA LEU A 276 -9.36 -22.56 3.13
C LEU A 276 -8.75 -23.04 1.81
N SER A 277 -7.41 -22.99 1.70
CA SER A 277 -6.69 -23.51 0.54
C SER A 277 -6.82 -25.02 0.40
N ASN A 278 -6.84 -25.76 1.50
CA ASN A 278 -6.93 -27.22 1.49
C ASN A 278 -8.38 -27.70 1.30
N ASP A 279 -9.34 -27.08 1.98
CA ASP A 279 -10.72 -27.57 2.07
C ASP A 279 -11.63 -27.07 0.93
N ILE A 280 -11.36 -25.88 0.38
CA ILE A 280 -12.17 -25.25 -0.69
C ILE A 280 -11.31 -25.02 -1.94
N GLY A 281 -10.10 -24.50 -1.77
CA GLY A 281 -9.18 -24.19 -2.86
C GLY A 281 -9.51 -22.89 -3.59
N LYS A 282 -9.08 -22.79 -4.85
CA LYS A 282 -9.02 -21.53 -5.62
C LYS A 282 -10.35 -20.79 -5.81
N ASP A 283 -11.49 -21.46 -5.59
CA ASP A 283 -12.81 -20.86 -5.81
C ASP A 283 -13.30 -20.08 -4.58
N VAL A 284 -12.61 -20.18 -3.45
CA VAL A 284 -12.89 -19.40 -2.24
C VAL A 284 -12.85 -17.88 -2.55
N PHE A 285 -13.69 -17.13 -1.84
CA PHE A 285 -13.95 -15.69 -1.97
C PHE A 285 -14.65 -15.23 -3.26
N ARG A 286 -15.01 -16.17 -4.16
CA ARG A 286 -15.75 -15.87 -5.40
C ARG A 286 -17.23 -16.23 -5.22
N ASN A 287 -18.11 -15.42 -5.80
CA ASN A 287 -19.55 -15.70 -5.77
C ASN A 287 -19.94 -16.69 -6.89
N LEU A 288 -21.14 -17.29 -6.80
CA LEU A 288 -21.75 -18.06 -7.88
C LEU A 288 -22.21 -17.15 -9.04
N LYS A 289 -22.21 -17.69 -10.25
CA LYS A 289 -22.84 -17.04 -11.40
C LYS A 289 -24.36 -17.24 -11.34
N LYS A 290 -25.14 -16.21 -11.68
CA LYS A 290 -26.60 -16.18 -11.54
C LYS A 290 -27.35 -17.39 -12.12
N ASP A 291 -26.81 -18.00 -13.18
CA ASP A 291 -27.48 -19.09 -13.92
C ASP A 291 -26.65 -20.39 -13.96
N SER A 292 -25.68 -20.57 -13.06
CA SER A 292 -24.89 -21.80 -13.00
C SER A 292 -24.24 -22.03 -11.65
N LYS A 293 -24.04 -23.30 -11.24
CA LYS A 293 -23.17 -23.68 -10.10
C LYS A 293 -21.67 -23.48 -10.37
N LYS A 294 -21.31 -22.53 -11.23
CA LYS A 294 -19.92 -22.15 -11.52
C LYS A 294 -19.60 -20.84 -10.80
N PHE A 295 -18.38 -20.73 -10.30
CA PHE A 295 -17.88 -19.54 -9.65
C PHE A 295 -17.58 -18.41 -10.64
N THR A 296 -17.72 -17.18 -10.15
CA THR A 296 -17.28 -15.97 -10.83
C THR A 296 -15.76 -15.87 -10.82
N THR A 297 -15.18 -15.07 -11.72
CA THR A 297 -13.72 -14.87 -11.73
C THR A 297 -13.27 -13.81 -10.73
N LYS A 298 -14.20 -12.98 -10.25
CA LYS A 298 -13.91 -11.83 -9.40
C LYS A 298 -14.03 -12.21 -7.93
N ILE A 299 -13.13 -11.69 -7.11
CA ILE A 299 -13.20 -11.84 -5.65
C ILE A 299 -14.14 -10.78 -5.08
N SER A 300 -14.99 -11.20 -4.17
CA SER A 300 -15.88 -10.30 -3.43
C SER A 300 -15.27 -9.96 -2.07
N PRO A 301 -14.91 -8.68 -1.81
CA PRO A 301 -14.35 -8.27 -0.51
C PRO A 301 -15.25 -8.63 0.67
N ALA A 302 -16.58 -8.48 0.57
CA ALA A 302 -17.48 -8.86 1.66
C ALA A 302 -17.52 -10.37 1.94
N ILE A 303 -17.45 -11.21 0.90
CA ILE A 303 -17.37 -12.68 1.08
C ILE A 303 -16.02 -13.03 1.68
N TYR A 304 -14.94 -12.39 1.21
CA TYR A 304 -13.61 -12.53 1.77
C TYR A 304 -13.59 -12.21 3.26
N ASP A 305 -14.09 -11.05 3.66
CA ASP A 305 -14.14 -10.62 5.07
C ASP A 305 -14.85 -11.69 5.91
N ALA A 306 -16.03 -12.13 5.48
CA ALA A 306 -16.85 -13.08 6.22
C ALA A 306 -16.16 -14.44 6.40
N VAL A 307 -15.65 -15.02 5.31
CA VAL A 307 -15.08 -16.37 5.29
C VAL A 307 -13.75 -16.41 6.03
N MET A 308 -12.86 -15.44 5.82
CA MET A 308 -11.58 -15.38 6.52
C MET A 308 -11.76 -15.22 8.03
N ILE A 309 -12.61 -14.28 8.44
CA ILE A 309 -12.83 -14.00 9.87
C ILE A 309 -13.52 -15.20 10.54
N ALA A 310 -14.55 -15.77 9.91
CA ALA A 310 -15.21 -16.97 10.43
C ALA A 310 -14.23 -18.13 10.61
N THR A 311 -13.33 -18.35 9.64
CA THR A 311 -12.32 -19.40 9.71
C THR A 311 -11.35 -19.17 10.87
N ALA A 312 -10.84 -17.95 11.03
CA ALA A 312 -9.94 -17.61 12.12
C ALA A 312 -10.60 -17.75 13.51
N LEU A 313 -11.88 -17.39 13.63
CA LEU A 313 -12.65 -17.56 14.86
C LEU A 313 -12.88 -19.05 15.19
N SER A 314 -13.23 -19.86 14.20
CA SER A 314 -13.42 -21.30 14.38
C SER A 314 -12.12 -22.02 14.74
N LEU A 315 -11.00 -21.66 14.12
CA LEU A 315 -9.68 -22.21 14.45
C LEU A 315 -9.26 -21.84 15.89
N LYS A 316 -9.60 -20.63 16.36
CA LYS A 316 -9.34 -20.22 17.74
C LYS A 316 -10.11 -21.07 18.76
N GLU A 317 -11.31 -21.51 18.42
CA GLU A 317 -12.16 -22.35 19.28
C GLU A 317 -11.77 -23.83 19.22
N ASN A 318 -11.41 -24.33 18.03
CA ASN A 318 -10.96 -25.70 17.81
C ASN A 318 -9.97 -25.76 16.64
N ASN A 319 -8.73 -26.18 16.92
CA ASN A 319 -7.67 -26.27 15.92
C ASN A 319 -7.92 -27.34 14.82
N ASN A 320 -8.88 -28.25 15.00
CA ASN A 320 -9.19 -29.34 14.06
C ASN A 320 -10.53 -29.15 13.34
N VAL A 321 -10.91 -27.89 13.08
CA VAL A 321 -12.09 -27.60 12.25
C VAL A 321 -11.80 -27.85 10.77
N HIS A 322 -12.83 -28.28 10.05
CA HIS A 322 -12.79 -28.48 8.60
C HIS A 322 -14.06 -27.91 7.97
N THR A 323 -13.94 -27.51 6.71
CA THR A 323 -15.06 -27.12 5.87
C THR A 323 -15.04 -27.85 4.53
N SER A 324 -15.93 -27.51 3.62
CA SER A 324 -15.96 -28.10 2.29
C SER A 324 -16.52 -27.15 1.24
N ILE A 325 -16.29 -27.47 -0.03
CA ILE A 325 -16.86 -26.73 -1.16
C ILE A 325 -18.40 -26.75 -1.15
N GLU A 326 -19.02 -27.83 -0.67
CA GLU A 326 -20.48 -27.94 -0.57
C GLU A 326 -21.04 -26.96 0.46
N LYS A 327 -20.44 -26.87 1.65
CA LYS A 327 -20.80 -25.88 2.67
C LYS A 327 -20.57 -24.46 2.17
N TYR A 328 -19.50 -24.25 1.39
CA TYR A 328 -19.26 -22.95 0.77
C TYR A 328 -20.34 -22.57 -0.24
N VAL A 329 -20.78 -23.52 -1.09
CA VAL A 329 -21.90 -23.30 -2.01
C VAL A 329 -23.20 -23.02 -1.24
N GLU A 330 -23.48 -23.77 -0.17
CA GLU A 330 -24.63 -23.54 0.70
C GLU A 330 -24.62 -22.13 1.30
N LEU A 331 -23.46 -21.65 1.77
CA LEU A 331 -23.29 -20.29 2.26
C LEU A 331 -23.63 -19.25 1.18
N LEU A 332 -23.18 -19.46 -0.05
CA LEU A 332 -23.43 -18.54 -1.17
C LEU A 332 -24.88 -18.54 -1.65
N GLU A 333 -25.63 -19.61 -1.41
CA GLU A 333 -27.07 -19.71 -1.70
C GLU A 333 -27.95 -19.20 -0.54
N ASN A 334 -27.36 -18.95 0.64
CA ASN A 334 -28.08 -18.46 1.80
C ASN A 334 -28.53 -17.00 1.63
N GLN A 335 -29.86 -16.77 1.65
CA GLN A 335 -30.45 -15.45 1.40
C GLN A 335 -29.97 -14.35 2.36
N GLU A 336 -29.84 -14.67 3.65
CA GLU A 336 -29.36 -13.71 4.66
C GLU A 336 -27.87 -13.34 4.44
N PHE A 337 -27.06 -14.29 3.97
CA PHE A 337 -25.67 -14.04 3.60
C PHE A 337 -25.56 -13.19 2.32
N ILE A 338 -26.39 -13.48 1.31
CA ILE A 338 -26.44 -12.69 0.08
C ILE A 338 -26.80 -11.23 0.40
N GLU A 339 -27.82 -11.01 1.23
CA GLU A 339 -28.25 -9.66 1.61
C GLU A 339 -27.15 -8.89 2.35
N SER A 340 -26.53 -9.51 3.35
CA SER A 340 -25.46 -8.90 4.16
C SER A 340 -24.14 -8.67 3.40
N THR A 341 -23.93 -9.33 2.25
CA THR A 341 -22.78 -9.13 1.37
C THR A 341 -23.03 -8.21 0.18
N THR A 342 -24.29 -7.82 -0.07
CA THR A 342 -24.67 -6.96 -1.22
C THR A 342 -25.25 -5.61 -0.83
N GLN A 343 -25.91 -5.50 0.33
CA GLN A 343 -26.57 -4.29 0.79
C GLN A 343 -25.87 -3.71 2.01
N ARG A 344 -25.69 -2.38 2.04
CA ARG A 344 -25.11 -1.63 3.18
C ARG A 344 -23.95 -2.38 3.85
N THR A 345 -22.95 -2.75 3.05
CA THR A 345 -21.94 -3.74 3.45
C THR A 345 -20.95 -3.21 4.49
N THR A 346 -20.99 -1.91 4.75
CA THR A 346 -20.25 -1.19 5.78
C THR A 346 -21.05 -1.01 7.08
N ASN A 347 -22.31 -1.48 7.14
CA ASN A 347 -23.06 -1.52 8.40
C ASN A 347 -22.49 -2.61 9.31
N VAL A 348 -22.25 -2.27 10.59
CA VAL A 348 -21.69 -3.19 11.57
C VAL A 348 -22.58 -4.43 11.76
N GLU A 349 -23.90 -4.23 11.77
CA GLU A 349 -24.86 -5.34 11.81
C GLU A 349 -24.68 -6.31 10.63
N ASN A 350 -24.52 -5.80 9.41
CA ASN A 350 -24.33 -6.65 8.23
C ASN A 350 -22.95 -7.33 8.21
N ILE A 351 -21.91 -6.65 8.71
CA ILE A 351 -20.58 -7.24 8.90
C ILE A 351 -20.67 -8.42 9.88
N ASN A 352 -21.28 -8.21 11.05
CA ASN A 352 -21.46 -9.26 12.05
C ASN A 352 -22.34 -10.39 11.53
N LYS A 353 -23.45 -10.07 10.85
CA LYS A 353 -24.38 -11.03 10.25
C LYS A 353 -23.69 -11.94 9.24
N ARG A 354 -22.91 -11.39 8.30
CA ARG A 354 -22.20 -12.20 7.29
C ARG A 354 -21.14 -13.10 7.93
N ILE A 355 -20.41 -12.62 8.93
CA ILE A 355 -19.40 -13.41 9.66
C ILE A 355 -20.09 -14.55 10.43
N ASN A 356 -21.17 -14.27 11.16
CA ASN A 356 -21.91 -15.26 11.94
C ASN A 356 -22.52 -16.35 11.04
N LYS A 357 -23.10 -15.98 9.89
CA LYS A 357 -23.62 -16.95 8.93
C LYS A 357 -22.52 -17.79 8.29
N ALA A 358 -21.40 -17.18 7.93
CA ALA A 358 -20.24 -17.92 7.43
C ALA A 358 -19.72 -18.91 8.46
N LYS A 359 -19.60 -18.50 9.74
CA LYS A 359 -19.17 -19.39 10.82
C LYS A 359 -20.11 -20.58 10.99
N ALA A 360 -21.41 -20.33 11.11
CA ALA A 360 -22.42 -21.36 11.33
C ALA A 360 -22.49 -22.38 10.18
N ILE A 361 -22.49 -21.91 8.93
CA ILE A 361 -22.63 -22.81 7.77
C ILE A 361 -21.33 -23.57 7.49
N LEU A 362 -20.18 -22.90 7.56
CA LEU A 362 -18.90 -23.53 7.20
C LEU A 362 -18.40 -24.49 8.28
N PHE A 363 -18.65 -24.19 9.56
CA PHE A 363 -17.99 -24.90 10.67
C PHE A 363 -18.93 -25.55 11.68
N GLY A 364 -20.24 -25.24 11.65
CA GLY A 364 -21.25 -25.80 12.56
C GLY A 364 -21.48 -24.89 13.76
#